data_AF-T0Y1G9-F1
#
_entry.id   AF-T0Y1G9-F1
#
_cell.length_a   1.000
_cell.length_b   1.000
_cell.length_c   1.000
_cell.angle_alpha   90.00
_cell.angle_beta   90.00
_cell.angle_gamma   90.00
#
_symmetry.space_group_name_H-M   'P 1'
#
loop_
_entity.id
_entity.type
_entity.pdbx_description
1 polymer ?
#
loop_
_entity_poly.entity_id
_entity_poly.type
_entity_poly.pdbx_seq_one_letter_code
_entity_poly.pdbx_strand_id
1 'polypeptide(L)'
;DKVVGLVHAIVRERPFYQPTSEGVILDIYLLPLYRRRGVGEYLLRETSEALRAKGAGVVIAEFPAQNEIASRFYAKRGFRPITARHARSLYDPPATLRRAAGSSSDGASPDGRGRSGPPVSATRQGEGGLG
;
A
#
# COMPACT_ATOMS: atom_id res chain seq x y z
N ASP A 1 -11.53 -23.94 -4.12
CA ASP A 1 -11.26 -22.60 -4.69
C ASP A 1 -9.89 -22.07 -4.32
N LYS A 2 -9.29 -21.22 -5.17
CA LYS A 2 -7.98 -20.60 -4.94
C LYS A 2 -8.12 -19.09 -4.80
N VAL A 3 -7.64 -18.53 -3.70
CA VAL A 3 -7.55 -17.08 -3.50
C VAL A 3 -6.40 -16.53 -4.34
N VAL A 4 -6.68 -15.57 -5.23
CA VAL A 4 -5.70 -15.00 -6.18
C VAL A 4 -5.36 -13.54 -5.92
N GLY A 5 -6.06 -12.92 -4.97
CA GLY A 5 -5.92 -11.52 -4.60
C GLY A 5 -6.60 -11.21 -3.28
N LEU A 6 -6.28 -10.05 -2.74
CA LEU A 6 -6.90 -9.51 -1.54
C LEU A 6 -7.01 -7.99 -1.64
N VAL A 7 -7.98 -7.43 -0.92
CA VAL A 7 -8.08 -6.01 -0.65
C VAL A 7 -8.32 -5.83 0.84
N HIS A 8 -7.53 -4.97 1.47
CA HIS A 8 -7.75 -4.51 2.83
C HIS A 8 -8.20 -3.05 2.77
N ALA A 9 -9.42 -2.80 3.24
CA ALA A 9 -10.00 -1.46 3.26
C ALA A 9 -10.84 -1.23 4.51
N ILE A 10 -10.89 0.02 4.96
CA ILE A 10 -11.62 0.43 6.16
C ILE A 10 -12.40 1.72 5.91
N VAL A 11 -13.37 2.02 6.76
CA VAL A 11 -14.04 3.33 6.79
C VAL A 11 -13.45 4.15 7.93
N ARG A 12 -13.14 5.42 7.68
CA ARG A 12 -12.59 6.36 8.66
C ARG A 12 -13.37 7.67 8.64
N GLU A 13 -13.40 8.35 9.77
CA GLU A 13 -13.94 9.71 9.85
C GLU A 13 -12.86 10.76 9.58
N ARG A 14 -13.28 11.86 8.98
CA ARG A 14 -12.51 13.06 8.65
C ARG A 14 -13.31 14.30 9.04
N PRO A 15 -13.30 14.67 10.33
CA PRO A 15 -14.24 15.65 10.89
C PRO A 15 -14.13 17.07 10.28
N PHE A 16 -13.02 17.38 9.60
CA PHE A 16 -12.78 18.69 8.98
C PHE A 16 -12.92 18.70 7.45
N TYR A 17 -13.48 17.64 6.86
CA TYR A 17 -13.64 17.51 5.41
C TYR A 17 -15.07 17.12 5.05
N GLN A 18 -15.51 17.54 3.86
CA GLN A 18 -16.75 17.05 3.26
C GLN A 18 -16.39 16.20 2.02
N PRO A 19 -16.82 14.93 1.94
CA PRO A 19 -17.58 14.18 2.95
C PRO A 19 -16.75 13.82 4.19
N THR A 20 -17.42 13.74 5.34
CA THR A 20 -16.81 13.44 6.65
C THR A 20 -16.47 11.97 6.84
N SER A 21 -16.98 11.08 5.99
CA SER A 21 -16.67 9.65 6.01
C SER A 21 -15.94 9.25 4.73
N GLU A 22 -14.81 8.58 4.88
CA GLU A 22 -14.00 8.06 3.78
C GLU A 22 -13.85 6.55 3.87
N GLY A 23 -13.76 5.91 2.72
CA GLY A 23 -13.33 4.53 2.56
C GLY A 23 -11.89 4.51 2.12
N VAL A 24 -11.00 3.93 2.91
CA VAL A 24 -9.56 3.89 2.64
C VAL A 24 -9.15 2.47 2.28
N ILE A 25 -8.65 2.31 1.05
CA ILE A 25 -7.96 1.11 0.59
C ILE A 25 -6.51 1.21 1.06
N LEU A 26 -6.14 0.33 1.98
CA LEU A 26 -4.80 0.27 2.59
C LEU A 26 -3.88 -0.64 1.80
N ASP A 27 -4.40 -1.79 1.38
CA ASP A 27 -3.65 -2.76 0.59
C ASP A 27 -4.53 -3.33 -0.52
N ILE A 28 -3.97 -3.44 -1.71
CA ILE A 28 -4.55 -4.19 -2.82
C ILE A 28 -3.44 -5.05 -3.44
N TYR A 29 -3.68 -6.35 -3.50
CA TYR A 29 -2.68 -7.28 -4.02
C TYR A 29 -3.30 -8.33 -4.93
N LEU A 30 -2.55 -8.65 -5.98
CA LEU A 30 -2.84 -9.74 -6.90
C LEU A 30 -1.58 -10.56 -7.14
N LEU A 31 -1.75 -11.89 -7.12
CA LEU A 31 -0.73 -12.82 -7.59
C LEU A 31 -0.29 -12.42 -9.01
N PRO A 32 1.03 -12.39 -9.32
CA PRO A 32 1.53 -11.92 -10.61
C PRO A 32 0.88 -12.58 -11.83
N LEU A 33 0.57 -13.88 -11.75
CA LEU A 33 -0.06 -14.66 -12.82
C LEU A 33 -1.46 -14.17 -13.22
N TYR A 34 -2.14 -13.40 -12.36
CA TYR A 34 -3.51 -12.92 -12.56
C TYR A 34 -3.58 -11.42 -12.91
N ARG A 35 -2.43 -10.80 -13.17
CA ARG A 35 -2.36 -9.39 -13.58
C ARG A 35 -2.75 -9.22 -15.04
N ARG A 36 -3.12 -7.98 -15.38
CA ARG A 36 -3.50 -7.58 -16.76
C ARG A 36 -4.70 -8.36 -17.33
N ARG A 37 -5.51 -8.97 -16.46
CA ARG A 37 -6.73 -9.73 -16.80
C ARG A 37 -8.00 -9.09 -16.22
N GLY A 38 -7.99 -7.79 -15.95
CA GLY A 38 -9.14 -7.08 -15.35
C GLY A 38 -9.39 -7.34 -13.85
N VAL A 39 -8.74 -8.32 -13.22
CA VAL A 39 -8.99 -8.68 -11.81
C VAL A 39 -8.80 -7.51 -10.85
N GLY A 40 -7.81 -6.64 -11.08
CA GLY A 40 -7.57 -5.48 -10.19
C GLY A 40 -8.68 -4.44 -10.29
N GLU A 41 -9.30 -4.32 -11.46
CA GLU A 41 -10.43 -3.42 -11.68
C GLU A 41 -11.70 -3.96 -11.04
N TYR A 42 -11.92 -5.26 -11.16
CA TYR A 42 -12.98 -5.97 -10.44
C TYR A 42 -12.85 -5.74 -8.93
N LEU A 43 -11.66 -6.00 -8.35
CA LEU A 43 -11.42 -5.81 -6.92
C LEU A 43 -11.64 -4.35 -6.48
N LEU A 44 -11.18 -3.37 -7.27
CA LEU A 44 -11.39 -1.97 -6.94
C LEU A 44 -12.87 -1.58 -6.97
N ARG A 45 -13.61 -2.03 -7.98
CA ARG A 45 -15.04 -1.74 -8.12
C ARG A 45 -15.82 -2.31 -6.95
N GLU A 46 -15.67 -3.60 -6.67
CA GLU A 46 -16.34 -4.29 -5.57
C GLU A 46 -15.99 -3.66 -4.21
N THR A 47 -14.72 -3.34 -4.00
CA THR A 47 -14.30 -2.66 -2.75
C THR A 47 -14.93 -1.27 -2.63
N SER A 48 -15.00 -0.51 -3.73
CA SER A 48 -15.60 0.83 -3.73
C SER A 48 -17.10 0.78 -3.45
N GLU A 49 -17.81 -0.19 -4.01
CA GLU A 49 -19.23 -0.44 -3.73
C GLU A 49 -19.44 -0.84 -2.27
N ALA A 50 -18.61 -1.74 -1.74
CA ALA A 50 -18.67 -2.15 -0.34
C ALA A 50 -18.37 -0.99 0.64
N LEU A 51 -17.41 -0.12 0.31
CA LEU A 51 -17.11 1.09 1.11
C LEU A 51 -18.28 2.08 1.07
N ARG A 52 -18.86 2.32 -0.11
CA ARG A 52 -20.05 3.16 -0.26
C ARG A 52 -21.23 2.62 0.56
N ALA A 53 -21.48 1.32 0.52
CA ALA A 53 -22.54 0.69 1.31
C ALA A 53 -22.32 0.84 2.83
N LYS A 54 -21.06 1.01 3.26
CA LYS A 54 -20.69 1.30 4.65
C LYS A 54 -20.69 2.80 5.00
N GLY A 55 -21.20 3.67 4.11
CA GLY A 55 -21.35 5.09 4.36
C GLY A 55 -20.18 5.98 3.94
N ALA A 56 -19.15 5.42 3.29
CA ALA A 56 -18.06 6.23 2.73
C ALA A 56 -18.57 7.16 1.63
N GLY A 57 -18.37 8.46 1.79
CA GLY A 57 -18.70 9.46 0.77
C GLY A 57 -17.60 9.67 -0.26
N VAL A 58 -16.37 9.24 0.04
CA VAL A 58 -15.20 9.30 -0.84
C VAL A 58 -14.37 8.03 -0.68
N VAL A 59 -13.69 7.59 -1.74
CA VAL A 59 -12.72 6.49 -1.70
C VAL A 59 -11.30 7.03 -1.83
N ILE A 60 -10.41 6.58 -0.95
CA ILE A 60 -8.99 6.91 -0.92
C ILE A 60 -8.19 5.63 -1.07
N ALA A 61 -7.06 5.72 -1.77
CA ALA A 61 -6.05 4.67 -1.78
C ALA A 61 -4.76 5.20 -1.15
N GLU A 62 -4.29 4.53 -0.11
CA GLU A 62 -2.99 4.81 0.51
C GLU A 62 -1.94 3.83 -0.02
N PHE A 63 -0.82 4.33 -0.53
CA PHE A 63 0.28 3.50 -1.02
C PHE A 63 1.60 4.28 -1.00
N PRO A 64 2.77 3.60 -1.04
CA PRO A 64 4.06 4.27 -1.08
C PRO A 64 4.19 5.23 -2.28
N ALA A 65 4.68 6.45 -2.05
CA ALA A 65 4.76 7.49 -3.07
C ALA A 65 5.58 7.08 -4.32
N GLN A 66 6.58 6.20 -4.13
CA GLN A 66 7.46 5.69 -5.19
C GLN A 66 6.83 4.53 -5.99
N ASN A 67 5.64 4.06 -5.63
CA ASN A 67 4.97 2.98 -6.34
C ASN A 67 4.27 3.51 -7.61
N GLU A 68 5.04 3.64 -8.69
CA GLU A 68 4.54 4.14 -9.97
C GLU A 68 3.42 3.26 -10.57
N ILE A 69 3.46 1.95 -10.33
CA ILE A 69 2.44 1.02 -10.83
C ILE A 69 1.10 1.35 -10.17
N ALA A 70 1.07 1.52 -8.85
CA ALA A 70 -0.13 1.91 -8.11
C ALA A 70 -0.60 3.31 -8.53
N SER A 71 0.33 4.27 -8.61
CA SER A 71 0.03 5.64 -9.05
C SER A 71 -0.68 5.66 -10.42
N ARG A 72 -0.12 4.97 -11.42
CA ARG A 72 -0.74 4.86 -12.75
C ARG A 72 -2.04 4.06 -12.74
N PHE A 73 -2.14 3.02 -11.91
CA PHE A 73 -3.35 2.19 -11.79
C PHE A 73 -4.54 3.01 -11.28
N TYR A 74 -4.34 3.79 -10.21
CA TYR A 74 -5.37 4.63 -9.61
C TYR A 74 -5.67 5.88 -10.43
N ALA A 75 -4.65 6.55 -10.97
CA ALA A 75 -4.83 7.75 -11.81
C ALA A 75 -5.70 7.46 -13.05
N LYS A 76 -5.50 6.32 -13.72
CA LYS A 76 -6.34 5.88 -14.84
C LYS A 76 -7.80 5.64 -14.47
N ARG A 77 -8.12 5.55 -13.18
CA ARG A 77 -9.45 5.25 -12.62
C ARG A 77 -10.05 6.45 -11.88
N GLY A 78 -9.55 7.65 -12.17
CA GLY A 78 -10.12 8.91 -11.67
C GLY A 78 -9.64 9.33 -10.29
N PHE A 79 -8.77 8.56 -9.64
CA PHE A 79 -8.15 8.99 -8.38
C PHE A 79 -7.18 10.14 -8.65
N ARG A 80 -7.18 11.11 -7.76
CA ARG A 80 -6.28 12.27 -7.80
C ARG A 80 -5.55 12.39 -6.45
N PRO A 81 -4.29 12.81 -6.42
CA PRO A 81 -3.61 13.11 -5.17
C PRO A 81 -4.35 14.23 -4.42
N ILE A 82 -4.65 14.02 -3.14
CA ILE A 82 -5.30 15.03 -2.28
C ILE A 82 -4.42 15.49 -1.11
N THR A 83 -3.44 14.67 -0.71
CA THR A 83 -2.52 14.96 0.40
C THR A 83 -1.18 14.26 0.14
N ALA A 84 -0.10 14.84 0.62
CA ALA A 84 1.21 14.19 0.67
C ALA A 84 1.60 13.93 2.13
N ARG A 85 2.15 12.74 2.41
CA ARG A 85 2.73 12.40 3.71
C ARG A 85 4.25 12.52 3.59
N HIS A 86 4.84 13.41 4.38
CA HIS A 86 6.27 13.60 4.47
C HIS A 86 6.77 13.10 5.82
N ALA A 87 7.93 12.44 5.82
CA ALA A 87 8.56 11.95 7.03
C ALA A 87 10.06 12.25 7.00
N ARG A 88 10.63 12.53 8.17
CA ARG A 88 12.07 12.56 8.42
C ARG A 88 12.36 11.51 9.48
N SER A 89 13.43 10.73 9.31
CA SER A 89 13.85 9.79 10.36
C SER A 89 14.22 10.57 11.62
N LEU A 90 13.63 10.17 12.75
CA LEU A 90 14.15 10.48 14.09
C LEU A 90 14.88 9.27 14.68
N TYR A 91 14.82 8.13 13.99
CA TYR A 91 15.53 6.93 14.39
C TYR A 91 17.02 7.13 14.10
N ASP A 92 17.82 6.96 15.15
CA ASP A 92 19.26 6.83 15.04
C ASP A 92 19.63 5.34 15.07
N PRO A 93 19.92 4.71 13.92
CA PRO A 93 20.33 3.32 13.92
C PRO A 93 21.64 3.14 14.69
N PRO A 94 21.79 2.05 15.47
CA PRO A 94 23.06 1.72 16.09
C PRO A 94 24.17 1.66 15.03
N ALA A 95 25.39 2.03 15.42
CA ALA A 95 26.53 2.16 14.51
C ALA A 95 26.76 0.93 13.61
N THR A 96 26.40 -0.25 14.10
CA THR A 96 26.44 -1.53 13.37
C THR A 96 25.59 -1.55 12.10
N LEU A 97 24.45 -0.86 12.08
CA LEU A 97 23.56 -0.77 10.92
C LEU A 97 23.87 0.41 9.99
N ARG A 98 24.69 1.39 10.44
CA ARG A 98 25.06 2.56 9.63
C ARG A 98 25.97 2.18 8.44
N ARG A 99 26.82 1.16 8.59
CA ARG A 99 27.70 0.67 7.51
C ARG A 99 26.93 0.07 6.33
N ALA A 100 25.76 -0.54 6.56
CA ALA A 100 24.92 -1.10 5.51
C ALA A 100 24.12 -0.04 4.73
N ALA A 101 23.86 1.12 5.35
CA ALA A 101 23.12 2.22 4.72
C ALA A 101 24.02 3.14 3.86
N GLY A 102 25.34 3.06 4.01
CA GLY A 102 26.32 3.88 3.26
C GLY A 102 26.75 3.30 1.92
N SER A 103 26.22 2.14 1.50
CA SER A 103 26.65 1.43 0.27
C SER A 103 25.53 1.18 -0.74
N SER A 104 24.48 2.01 -0.75
CA SER A 104 23.39 1.87 -1.73
C SER A 104 23.10 3.19 -2.46
N SER A 105 24.13 3.83 -3.01
CA SER A 105 23.97 4.87 -4.02
C SER A 105 24.22 4.39 -5.45
N ASP A 106 24.61 3.12 -5.68
CA ASP A 106 24.71 2.57 -7.04
C ASP A 106 24.16 1.15 -7.09
N GLY A 107 23.10 0.97 -7.88
CA GLY A 107 22.41 -0.31 -8.05
C GLY A 107 21.15 -0.18 -8.90
N ALA A 108 21.32 0.23 -10.16
CA ALA A 108 20.33 -0.04 -11.18
C ALA A 108 19.94 -1.54 -11.15
N SER A 109 18.65 -1.86 -11.19
CA SER A 109 18.23 -3.20 -11.62
C SER A 109 17.98 -3.11 -13.13
N PRO A 110 18.79 -3.76 -13.99
CA PRO A 110 18.63 -3.70 -15.45
C PRO A 110 17.49 -4.58 -15.96
N ASP A 111 16.87 -5.39 -15.09
CA ASP A 111 16.01 -6.49 -15.54
C ASP A 111 14.56 -6.27 -15.12
N GLY A 112 13.72 -5.96 -16.11
CA GLY A 112 12.27 -5.71 -16.01
C GLY A 112 11.43 -6.91 -15.55
N ARG A 113 11.69 -7.43 -14.34
CA ARG A 113 10.85 -8.40 -13.61
C ARG A 113 10.84 -8.09 -12.11
N GLY A 114 10.27 -6.93 -11.77
CA GLY A 114 10.04 -6.54 -10.37
C GLY A 114 9.01 -7.45 -9.71
N ARG A 115 9.48 -8.37 -8.86
CA ARG A 115 8.69 -9.09 -7.86
C ARG A 115 8.06 -8.09 -6.92
N SER A 116 6.80 -7.76 -7.16
CA SER A 116 5.91 -7.21 -6.13
C SER A 116 5.58 -8.31 -5.13
N GLY A 117 6.40 -8.47 -4.11
CA GLY A 117 5.94 -8.97 -2.82
C GLY A 117 5.37 -7.79 -2.02
N PRO A 118 4.42 -8.03 -1.09
CA PRO A 118 4.01 -7.00 -0.15
C PRO A 118 5.22 -6.57 0.71
N PRO A 119 5.26 -5.32 1.21
CA PRO A 119 6.25 -4.95 2.21
C PRO A 119 6.07 -5.85 3.43
N VAL A 120 7.18 -6.46 3.88
CA VAL A 120 7.21 -7.24 5.12
C VAL A 120 6.81 -6.29 6.26
N SER A 121 5.63 -6.52 6.83
CA SER A 121 5.15 -5.82 8.00
C SER A 121 6.13 -6.07 9.15
N ALA A 122 6.96 -5.09 9.46
CA ALA A 122 7.74 -5.09 10.69
C ALA A 122 6.78 -4.82 11.87
N THR A 123 6.63 -5.76 12.80
CA THR A 123 6.87 -5.60 14.26
C THR A 123 6.23 -6.69 15.13
N ARG A 124 7.11 -7.38 15.90
CA ARG A 124 6.95 -8.15 17.18
C ARG A 124 6.03 -9.38 17.18
N GLN A 125 6.30 -10.49 17.88
CA GLN A 125 6.83 -10.75 19.24
C GLN A 125 7.68 -12.06 19.17
N GLY A 126 8.73 -12.30 19.95
CA GLY A 126 8.76 -12.35 21.41
C GLY A 126 8.49 -13.77 21.91
N GLU A 127 9.35 -14.76 21.61
CA GLU A 127 9.36 -16.07 22.28
C GLU A 127 10.80 -16.64 22.35
N GLY A 128 11.16 -17.18 23.52
CA GLY A 128 12.20 -18.20 23.66
C GLY A 128 13.51 -17.76 24.33
N GLY A 129 13.54 -17.79 25.65
CA GLY A 129 14.78 -17.77 26.43
C GLY A 129 14.58 -18.44 27.78
N LEU A 130 14.74 -19.76 27.80
CA LEU A 130 14.82 -20.60 29.00
C LEU A 130 15.94 -20.11 29.92
N GLY A 131 15.65 -20.07 31.22
CA GLY A 131 16.55 -19.80 32.33
C GLY A 131 15.79 -19.82 33.64
#